data_AF-A0A1Y1Q4C3-F1
#
_entry.id   AF-A0A1Y1Q4C3-F1
#
_cell.length_a   1.000
_cell.length_b   1.000
_cell.length_c   1.000
_cell.angle_alpha   90.00
_cell.angle_beta   90.00
_cell.angle_gamma   90.00
#
_symmetry.space_group_name_H-M   'P 1'
#
loop_
_entity.id
_entity.type
_entity.pdbx_description
1 polymer ?
#
loop_
_entity_poly.entity_id
_entity_poly.type
_entity_poly.pdbx_seq_one_letter_code
_entity_poly.pdbx_strand_id
1 'polypeptide(L)'
;MNKIICWFFSLVLLFVVISPCYAGEVATFESFYTESSSWLGFVLALMGAVIIGAIVYFTGGAGSPFVAGHAATIGTYIGTFLGYSGVVATNVGLALLGGGAIAAGGLGMAGGAALLTAVLTFGTEIVLDYTVNKISTAYSQAQFVEQSKQMTTLPLPINTDGPDVYEAAMEQLKQIDTQAPYSSPHNQNLIDAAFQKVRISNFEKLNDKERIQLYTFAALLATLKNDYVEAKTWADRAIGLARNVRVKRTLPALIYAASSLYEPGIDISIITQNYFNYAILAEPDNPIIPLMFAVYLDRIMYRFNDGLAKEHHLRELVDIASRKEIGKQATLSLILIAVRYFTRLKLEQQAISSLSTTQNMTVKNSPKTLTTVKDSLASYGKLLIGTNRVLENLTSLPLEKEDKQKAQEFWNLYSQYERDKTRLDGMVADLENYQNSLQSKGYDTTDMTQSNYPLFIGGTLLLSVLVVLGLRKFR
;
A
#
# COMPACT_ATOMS: atom_id res chain seq x y z
N MET A 1 -66.25 -9.34 -0.88
CA MET A 1 -65.13 -8.39 -0.96
C MET A 1 -64.40 -8.15 0.37
N ASN A 2 -65.08 -8.12 1.53
CA ASN A 2 -64.41 -7.83 2.83
C ASN A 2 -63.51 -8.92 3.42
N LYS A 3 -63.56 -10.18 2.95
CA LYS A 3 -62.69 -11.26 3.47
C LYS A 3 -61.31 -11.35 2.80
N ILE A 4 -61.15 -10.78 1.59
CA ILE A 4 -59.89 -10.81 0.83
C ILE A 4 -58.94 -9.69 1.31
N ILE A 5 -59.50 -8.57 1.77
CA ILE A 5 -58.73 -7.41 2.29
C ILE A 5 -58.07 -7.73 3.65
N CYS A 6 -58.71 -8.54 4.51
CA CYS A 6 -58.12 -8.96 5.79
C CYS A 6 -56.92 -9.94 5.63
N TRP A 7 -56.92 -10.77 4.58
CA TRP A 7 -55.79 -11.67 4.30
C TRP A 7 -54.57 -10.92 3.76
N PHE A 8 -54.79 -9.91 2.91
CA PHE A 8 -53.69 -9.05 2.41
C PHE A 8 -53.06 -8.21 3.53
N PHE A 9 -53.87 -7.68 4.46
CA PHE A 9 -53.34 -6.92 5.59
C PHE A 9 -52.56 -7.80 6.59
N SER A 10 -52.96 -9.05 6.82
CA SER A 10 -52.19 -9.98 7.68
C SER A 10 -50.88 -10.45 7.03
N LEU A 11 -50.83 -10.60 5.71
CA LEU A 11 -49.61 -11.00 5.00
C LEU A 11 -48.58 -9.86 4.90
N VAL A 12 -49.05 -8.62 4.80
CA VAL A 12 -48.19 -7.42 4.86
C VAL A 12 -47.73 -7.14 6.30
N LEU A 13 -48.54 -7.43 7.32
CA LEU A 13 -48.09 -7.35 8.71
C LEU A 13 -47.06 -8.43 9.09
N LEU A 14 -47.10 -9.60 8.42
CA LEU A 14 -46.10 -10.66 8.65
C LEU A 14 -44.73 -10.31 8.04
N PHE A 15 -44.68 -9.42 7.05
CA PHE A 15 -43.44 -8.92 6.45
C PHE A 15 -42.85 -7.70 7.19
N VAL A 16 -43.65 -7.01 8.02
CA VAL A 16 -43.23 -5.78 8.72
C VAL A 16 -42.79 -6.04 10.18
N VAL A 17 -42.95 -7.25 10.71
CA VAL A 17 -42.52 -7.62 12.08
C VAL A 17 -41.39 -8.66 12.10
N ILE A 18 -40.71 -8.85 10.96
CA ILE A 18 -39.32 -9.32 11.01
C ILE A 18 -38.46 -8.07 10.84
N SER A 19 -38.33 -7.29 11.92
CA SER A 19 -37.08 -6.54 12.09
C SER A 19 -35.98 -7.57 11.81
N PRO A 20 -35.04 -7.33 10.88
CA PRO A 20 -33.93 -8.24 10.71
C PRO A 20 -33.27 -8.29 12.08
N CYS A 21 -33.53 -9.39 12.80
CA CYS A 21 -32.81 -9.72 14.01
C CYS A 21 -31.35 -9.54 13.66
N TYR A 22 -30.63 -8.78 14.48
CA TYR A 22 -29.18 -8.57 14.48
C TYR A 22 -28.42 -9.91 14.62
N ALA A 23 -28.69 -10.86 13.74
CA ALA A 23 -27.92 -12.05 13.45
C ALA A 23 -26.71 -11.71 12.57
N GLY A 24 -26.60 -10.43 12.16
CA GLY A 24 -25.51 -9.90 11.34
C GLY A 24 -24.15 -10.14 11.95
N GLU A 25 -23.20 -10.42 11.06
CA GLU A 25 -21.77 -10.29 11.34
C GLU A 25 -21.51 -8.84 11.76
N VAL A 26 -20.67 -8.61 12.78
CA VAL A 26 -20.49 -7.27 13.42
C VAL A 26 -19.04 -6.78 13.40
N ALA A 27 -18.14 -7.56 12.79
CA ALA A 27 -16.72 -7.24 12.66
C ALA A 27 -16.21 -7.63 11.27
N THR A 28 -17.06 -7.56 10.26
CA THR A 28 -16.71 -7.88 8.88
C THR A 28 -16.65 -6.66 8.00
N PHE A 29 -16.00 -6.79 6.85
CA PHE A 29 -16.06 -5.73 5.86
C PHE A 29 -17.50 -5.54 5.40
N GLU A 30 -18.21 -6.65 5.12
CA GLU A 30 -19.63 -6.60 4.79
C GLU A 30 -20.45 -5.81 5.83
N SER A 31 -20.22 -6.01 7.14
CA SER A 31 -20.99 -5.32 8.18
C SER A 31 -20.72 -3.82 8.27
N PHE A 32 -19.50 -3.36 7.97
CA PHE A 32 -19.13 -1.95 8.05
C PHE A 32 -19.41 -1.16 6.77
N TYR A 33 -19.49 -1.86 5.63
CA TYR A 33 -19.40 -1.24 4.31
C TYR A 33 -20.58 -1.55 3.37
N THR A 34 -21.52 -2.40 3.76
CA THR A 34 -22.70 -2.72 2.93
C THR A 34 -23.94 -2.04 3.51
N GLU A 35 -24.52 -1.07 2.81
CA GLU A 35 -25.93 -0.71 3.02
C GLU A 35 -26.83 -1.76 2.35
N SER A 36 -28.02 -2.03 2.91
CA SER A 36 -28.88 -3.13 2.49
C SER A 36 -29.37 -3.12 1.02
N SER A 37 -28.96 -2.14 0.19
CA SER A 37 -29.24 -2.15 -1.24
C SER A 37 -28.48 -1.06 -2.03
N SER A 38 -27.17 -1.22 -2.24
CA SER A 38 -26.51 -1.06 -3.56
C SER A 38 -24.99 -0.88 -3.47
N TRP A 39 -24.29 -1.85 -4.07
CA TRP A 39 -22.86 -1.85 -4.39
C TRP A 39 -22.31 -0.53 -5.00
N LEU A 40 -23.14 0.20 -5.75
CA LEU A 40 -22.77 1.44 -6.43
C LEU A 40 -22.55 2.63 -5.47
N GLY A 41 -23.22 2.67 -4.32
CA GLY A 41 -22.99 3.70 -3.29
C GLY A 41 -21.68 3.48 -2.52
N PHE A 42 -21.30 2.22 -2.32
CA PHE A 42 -20.11 1.82 -1.58
C PHE A 42 -18.80 2.24 -2.28
N VAL A 43 -18.72 2.06 -3.60
CA VAL A 43 -17.60 2.54 -4.41
C VAL A 43 -17.55 4.08 -4.40
N LEU A 44 -18.69 4.78 -4.50
CA LEU A 44 -18.69 6.26 -4.50
C LEU A 44 -18.17 6.87 -3.18
N ALA A 45 -18.38 6.21 -2.04
CA ALA A 45 -17.86 6.65 -0.74
C ALA A 45 -16.37 6.30 -0.53
N LEU A 46 -15.85 5.26 -1.19
CA LEU A 46 -14.49 4.75 -1.01
C LEU A 46 -13.39 5.81 -1.24
N MET A 47 -13.64 6.85 -2.06
CA MET A 47 -12.59 7.75 -2.55
C MET A 47 -12.94 9.23 -2.65
N GLY A 48 -13.84 9.75 -1.81
CA GLY A 48 -13.84 11.18 -1.54
C GLY A 48 -12.42 11.67 -1.17
N ALA A 49 -11.77 10.99 -0.21
CA ALA A 49 -10.57 11.47 0.48
C ALA A 49 -9.20 11.29 -0.23
N VAL A 50 -9.15 10.91 -1.51
CA VAL A 50 -7.88 10.61 -2.22
C VAL A 50 -7.47 11.70 -3.23
N ILE A 51 -8.27 12.73 -3.45
CA ILE A 51 -8.01 13.73 -4.48
C ILE A 51 -7.10 14.86 -3.98
N ILE A 52 -5.85 14.57 -3.57
CA ILE A 52 -4.76 15.57 -3.70
C ILE A 52 -3.43 14.85 -3.97
N GLY A 53 -3.36 14.07 -5.04
CA GLY A 53 -2.06 13.50 -5.49
C GLY A 53 -1.81 13.63 -6.99
N ALA A 54 -2.87 13.56 -7.79
CA ALA A 54 -2.76 13.59 -9.25
C ALA A 54 -2.94 14.99 -9.87
N ILE A 55 -3.40 16.00 -9.13
CA ILE A 55 -3.56 17.36 -9.69
C ILE A 55 -2.21 18.05 -9.93
N VAL A 56 -1.13 17.62 -9.24
CA VAL A 56 0.23 18.10 -9.53
C VAL A 56 0.80 17.51 -10.84
N TYR A 57 0.13 16.51 -11.43
CA TYR A 57 0.64 15.82 -12.62
C TYR A 57 0.38 16.54 -13.96
N PHE A 58 -0.47 17.57 -14.04
CA PHE A 58 -0.85 18.12 -15.35
C PHE A 58 -0.62 19.62 -15.60
N THR A 59 -0.14 20.44 -14.66
CA THR A 59 -0.03 21.90 -14.90
C THR A 59 1.38 22.48 -15.10
N GLY A 60 2.42 21.65 -15.25
CA GLY A 60 3.60 22.14 -15.98
C GLY A 60 4.95 21.53 -15.62
N GLY A 61 5.51 20.76 -16.56
CA GLY A 61 6.97 20.72 -16.74
C GLY A 61 7.66 19.37 -16.56
N ALA A 62 7.33 18.37 -17.38
CA ALA A 62 8.29 17.41 -17.93
C ALA A 62 7.64 16.78 -19.17
N GLY A 63 7.94 17.33 -20.35
CA GLY A 63 7.31 16.97 -21.60
C GLY A 63 7.63 15.54 -22.03
N SER A 64 6.64 14.65 -21.96
CA SER A 64 6.41 13.61 -22.97
C SER A 64 5.03 12.97 -22.74
N PRO A 65 4.08 13.13 -23.66
CA PRO A 65 2.83 12.34 -23.70
C PRO A 65 3.08 10.82 -23.77
N PHE A 66 4.30 10.40 -24.12
CA PHE A 66 4.67 8.99 -24.33
C PHE A 66 5.09 8.28 -23.04
N VAL A 67 5.79 8.97 -22.13
CA VAL A 67 6.31 8.36 -20.89
C VAL A 67 5.24 8.35 -19.78
N ALA A 68 4.30 9.30 -19.83
CA ALA A 68 3.14 9.38 -18.95
C ALA A 68 2.08 8.28 -19.16
N GLY A 69 2.09 7.62 -20.32
CA GLY A 69 0.97 6.79 -20.79
C GLY A 69 0.74 5.53 -19.99
N HIS A 70 1.79 4.78 -19.63
CA HIS A 70 1.62 3.45 -19.02
C HIS A 70 1.13 3.52 -17.57
N ALA A 71 1.71 4.40 -16.73
CA ALA A 71 1.24 4.59 -15.36
C ALA A 71 -0.19 5.13 -15.32
N ALA A 72 -0.51 6.12 -16.17
CA ALA A 72 -1.87 6.63 -16.30
C ALA A 72 -2.83 5.54 -16.77
N THR A 73 -2.47 4.74 -17.78
CA THR A 73 -3.34 3.67 -18.31
C THR A 73 -3.60 2.57 -17.28
N ILE A 74 -2.57 2.13 -16.54
CA ILE A 74 -2.76 1.13 -15.47
C ILE A 74 -3.56 1.74 -14.32
N GLY A 75 -3.32 3.00 -13.96
CA GLY A 75 -4.13 3.73 -13.00
C GLY A 75 -5.59 3.82 -13.43
N THR A 76 -5.86 4.24 -14.67
CA THR A 76 -7.22 4.27 -15.22
C THR A 76 -7.84 2.89 -15.21
N TYR A 77 -7.12 1.85 -15.63
CA TYR A 77 -7.62 0.47 -15.64
C TYR A 77 -8.02 0.01 -14.22
N ILE A 78 -7.17 0.24 -13.22
CA ILE A 78 -7.47 -0.10 -11.82
C ILE A 78 -8.70 0.68 -11.35
N GLY A 79 -8.79 1.98 -11.64
CA GLY A 79 -9.96 2.77 -11.28
C GLY A 79 -11.23 2.35 -12.00
N THR A 80 -11.16 2.00 -13.28
CA THR A 80 -12.29 1.51 -14.06
C THR A 80 -12.75 0.15 -13.55
N PHE A 81 -11.82 -0.74 -13.20
CA PHE A 81 -12.13 -2.02 -12.56
C PHE A 81 -12.88 -1.80 -11.24
N LEU A 82 -12.52 -0.75 -10.51
CA LEU A 82 -13.22 -0.34 -9.29
C LEU A 82 -14.53 0.41 -9.56
N GLY A 83 -14.95 0.58 -10.82
CA GLY A 83 -16.23 1.18 -11.21
C GLY A 83 -16.19 2.70 -11.41
N TYR A 84 -15.01 3.32 -11.41
CA TYR A 84 -14.87 4.75 -11.72
C TYR A 84 -14.75 5.00 -13.21
N SER A 85 -14.90 6.25 -13.62
CA SER A 85 -14.71 6.66 -15.00
C SER A 85 -13.85 7.92 -15.12
N GLY A 86 -13.26 8.10 -16.29
CA GLY A 86 -12.49 9.30 -16.64
C GLY A 86 -11.31 9.58 -15.70
N VAL A 87 -11.12 10.85 -15.36
CA VAL A 87 -10.00 11.32 -14.53
C VAL A 87 -10.07 10.75 -13.12
N VAL A 88 -11.28 10.51 -12.59
CA VAL A 88 -11.45 9.92 -11.26
C VAL A 88 -10.86 8.51 -11.26
N ALA A 89 -11.18 7.67 -12.25
CA ALA A 89 -10.59 6.34 -12.37
C ALA A 89 -9.05 6.38 -12.37
N THR A 90 -8.46 7.28 -13.15
CA THR A 90 -7.01 7.45 -13.19
C THR A 90 -6.44 7.81 -11.82
N ASN A 91 -7.01 8.79 -11.13
CA ASN A 91 -6.52 9.26 -9.84
C ASN A 91 -6.62 8.19 -8.77
N VAL A 92 -7.74 7.49 -8.76
CA VAL A 92 -8.05 6.35 -7.90
C VAL A 92 -7.01 5.25 -8.05
N GLY A 93 -6.82 4.77 -9.28
CA GLY A 93 -5.89 3.67 -9.49
C GLY A 93 -4.45 4.10 -9.29
N LEU A 94 -4.09 5.33 -9.67
CA LEU A 94 -2.78 5.89 -9.36
C LEU A 94 -2.55 6.03 -7.86
N ALA A 95 -3.56 6.29 -7.05
CA ALA A 95 -3.40 6.33 -5.60
C ALA A 95 -3.16 4.94 -5.00
N LEU A 96 -3.91 3.93 -5.48
CA LEU A 96 -3.68 2.52 -5.11
C LEU A 96 -2.30 2.03 -5.54
N LEU A 97 -1.81 2.52 -6.68
CA LEU A 97 -0.43 2.26 -7.11
C LEU A 97 0.59 3.09 -6.33
N GLY A 98 0.27 4.35 -6.04
CA GLY A 98 1.17 5.42 -5.60
C GLY A 98 1.50 5.39 -4.12
N GLY A 99 0.62 4.88 -3.26
CA GLY A 99 0.94 4.68 -1.84
C GLY A 99 2.21 3.83 -1.64
N GLY A 100 2.39 2.81 -2.48
CA GLY A 100 3.57 1.96 -2.48
C GLY A 100 4.82 2.64 -3.05
N ALA A 101 4.68 3.62 -3.95
CA ALA A 101 5.80 4.34 -4.53
C ALA A 101 6.37 5.41 -3.57
N ILE A 102 5.51 5.99 -2.71
CA ILE A 102 5.94 6.83 -1.59
C ILE A 102 6.67 5.97 -0.55
N ALA A 103 6.09 4.81 -0.21
CA ALA A 103 6.68 3.85 0.71
C ALA A 103 8.04 3.32 0.23
N ALA A 104 8.25 3.20 -1.08
CA ALA A 104 9.45 2.59 -1.66
C ALA A 104 10.64 3.56 -1.85
N GLY A 105 10.51 4.85 -1.54
CA GLY A 105 11.61 5.80 -1.74
C GLY A 105 11.55 7.13 -0.99
N GLY A 106 10.49 7.43 -0.24
CA GLY A 106 10.40 8.66 0.57
C GLY A 106 10.40 9.97 -0.23
N LEU A 107 10.23 9.92 -1.56
CA LEU A 107 10.30 11.07 -2.47
C LEU A 107 8.99 11.88 -2.54
N GLY A 108 8.05 11.62 -1.62
CA GLY A 108 6.70 12.18 -1.64
C GLY A 108 5.88 11.76 -2.86
N MET A 109 4.69 12.36 -3.02
CA MET A 109 3.74 12.00 -4.09
C MET A 109 4.30 12.22 -5.50
N ALA A 110 5.04 13.32 -5.72
CA ALA A 110 5.64 13.64 -7.01
C ALA A 110 6.72 12.61 -7.41
N GLY A 111 7.57 12.20 -6.46
CA GLY A 111 8.55 11.15 -6.68
C GLY A 111 7.92 9.77 -6.82
N GLY A 112 6.79 9.51 -6.15
CA GLY A 112 6.01 8.28 -6.31
C GLY A 112 5.44 8.12 -7.73
N ALA A 113 4.88 9.20 -8.30
CA ALA A 113 4.44 9.22 -9.69
C ALA A 113 5.60 9.05 -10.67
N ALA A 114 6.72 9.73 -10.45
CA ALA A 114 7.93 9.57 -11.27
C ALA A 114 8.49 8.14 -11.20
N LEU A 115 8.49 7.52 -10.01
CA LEU A 115 8.90 6.14 -9.80
C LEU A 115 7.96 5.17 -10.54
N LEU A 116 6.65 5.30 -10.39
CA LEU A 116 5.68 4.44 -11.10
C LEU A 116 5.85 4.54 -12.62
N THR A 117 6.03 5.76 -13.12
CA THR A 117 6.33 6.00 -14.53
C THR A 117 7.64 5.30 -14.93
N ALA A 118 8.73 5.50 -14.19
CA ALA A 118 10.03 4.86 -14.46
C ALA A 118 9.98 3.33 -14.42
N VAL A 119 9.17 2.78 -13.52
CA VAL A 119 8.96 1.34 -13.32
C VAL A 119 8.28 0.74 -14.55
N LEU A 120 7.26 1.43 -15.08
CA LEU A 120 6.39 0.94 -16.15
C LEU A 120 6.89 1.28 -17.56
N THR A 121 7.88 2.16 -17.72
CA THR A 121 8.43 2.54 -19.03
C THR A 121 9.87 2.07 -19.28
N PHE A 122 10.38 1.12 -18.49
CA PHE A 122 11.74 0.54 -18.59
C PHE A 122 12.77 1.47 -19.26
N GLY A 123 13.34 2.40 -18.50
CA GLY A 123 14.38 3.29 -18.99
C GLY A 123 15.40 3.64 -17.92
N THR A 124 16.67 3.76 -18.27
CA THR A 124 17.76 4.12 -17.33
C THR A 124 17.84 5.63 -17.06
N GLU A 125 17.06 6.44 -17.77
CA GLU A 125 17.16 7.91 -17.75
C GLU A 125 16.59 8.56 -16.47
N ILE A 126 15.67 7.88 -15.78
CA ILE A 126 15.19 8.36 -14.48
C ILE A 126 16.16 7.88 -13.42
N VAL A 127 17.08 8.76 -13.03
CA VAL A 127 18.03 8.56 -11.93
C VAL A 127 17.36 8.96 -10.62
N LEU A 128 17.01 7.98 -9.79
CA LEU A 128 16.70 8.24 -8.39
C LEU A 128 18.01 8.29 -7.62
N ASP A 129 18.24 9.39 -6.89
CA ASP A 129 19.46 9.56 -6.10
C ASP A 129 19.47 8.55 -4.94
N TYR A 130 20.14 7.43 -5.17
CA TYR A 130 20.27 6.31 -4.25
C TYR A 130 21.66 6.37 -3.59
N THR A 131 21.80 7.25 -2.60
CA THR A 131 23.04 7.36 -1.83
C THR A 131 23.15 6.21 -0.81
N VAL A 132 24.38 5.76 -0.53
CA VAL A 132 24.67 4.68 0.45
C VAL A 132 24.06 4.95 1.84
N ASN A 133 23.88 6.22 2.22
CA ASN A 133 23.23 6.60 3.46
C ASN A 133 21.73 6.26 3.50
N LYS A 134 21.02 6.28 2.36
CA LYS A 134 19.61 5.86 2.26
C LYS A 134 19.41 4.35 2.43
N ILE A 135 20.49 3.57 2.24
CA ILE A 135 20.52 2.11 2.40
C ILE A 135 20.73 1.73 3.87
N SER A 136 21.11 2.69 4.70
CA SER A 136 21.54 2.48 6.09
C SER A 136 20.71 3.29 7.10
N THR A 137 19.52 3.76 6.73
CA THR A 137 18.61 4.38 7.69
C THR A 137 18.03 3.30 8.61
N ALA A 138 18.40 3.36 9.89
CA ALA A 138 17.77 2.56 10.93
C ALA A 138 16.26 2.83 10.95
N TYR A 139 15.48 1.78 11.19
CA TYR A 139 14.04 1.89 11.31
C TYR A 139 13.66 2.97 12.33
N SER A 140 12.74 3.85 11.94
CA SER A 140 12.11 4.82 12.83
C SER A 140 10.59 4.70 12.69
N GLN A 141 9.94 4.28 13.76
CA GLN A 141 8.47 4.21 13.80
C GLN A 141 7.84 5.57 13.49
N ALA A 142 8.41 6.66 14.00
CA ALA A 142 7.94 8.01 13.72
C ALA A 142 8.02 8.36 12.22
N GLN A 143 9.11 7.96 11.54
CA GLN A 143 9.22 8.17 10.09
C GLN A 143 8.23 7.30 9.31
N PHE A 144 8.00 6.06 9.76
CA PHE A 144 7.01 5.20 9.11
C PHE A 144 5.60 5.79 9.24
N VAL A 145 5.22 6.23 10.45
CA VAL A 145 3.95 6.91 10.71
C VAL A 145 3.80 8.19 9.88
N GLU A 146 4.88 8.95 9.69
CA GLU A 146 4.81 10.16 8.87
C GLU A 146 4.58 9.83 7.39
N GLN A 147 5.28 8.82 6.86
CA GLN A 147 5.11 8.41 5.47
C GLN A 147 3.75 7.73 5.21
N SER A 148 3.19 7.05 6.22
CA SER A 148 1.92 6.34 6.09
C SER A 148 0.71 7.23 5.92
N LYS A 149 0.80 8.51 6.34
CA LYS A 149 -0.25 9.53 6.11
C LYS A 149 -0.58 9.72 4.63
N GLN A 150 0.35 9.37 3.74
CA GLN A 150 0.20 9.48 2.29
C GLN A 150 -0.01 8.11 1.62
N MET A 151 -0.01 7.01 2.38
CA MET A 151 -0.28 5.68 1.85
C MET A 151 -1.78 5.44 1.74
N THR A 152 -2.17 4.46 0.90
CA THR A 152 -3.56 4.02 0.85
C THR A 152 -4.03 3.59 2.25
N THR A 153 -5.26 3.93 2.62
CA THR A 153 -5.89 3.53 3.89
C THR A 153 -7.32 3.07 3.66
N LEU A 154 -7.92 2.47 4.69
CA LEU A 154 -9.33 2.09 4.69
C LEU A 154 -10.23 3.34 4.71
N PRO A 155 -11.38 3.33 4.04
CA PRO A 155 -12.36 4.41 4.16
C PRO A 155 -13.12 4.30 5.49
N LEU A 156 -13.82 5.38 5.83
CA LEU A 156 -14.80 5.37 6.92
C LEU A 156 -15.93 4.38 6.65
N PRO A 157 -16.56 3.81 7.70
CA PRO A 157 -17.72 2.96 7.54
C PRO A 157 -18.85 3.70 6.84
N ILE A 158 -19.69 2.95 6.13
CA ILE A 158 -20.93 3.49 5.55
C ILE A 158 -22.11 3.08 6.40
N ASN A 159 -22.09 1.86 6.93
CA ASN A 159 -23.12 1.40 7.83
C ASN A 159 -23.10 2.27 9.10
N THR A 160 -24.19 2.99 9.33
CA THR A 160 -24.39 3.85 10.50
C THR A 160 -25.04 3.12 11.67
N ASP A 161 -25.57 1.91 11.45
CA ASP A 161 -26.33 1.17 12.46
C ASP A 161 -25.39 0.57 13.51
N GLY A 162 -25.71 0.79 14.78
CA GLY A 162 -24.94 0.26 15.90
C GLY A 162 -25.47 0.74 17.26
N PRO A 163 -24.72 0.52 18.36
CA PRO A 163 -25.09 1.11 19.65
C PRO A 163 -25.06 2.64 19.59
N ASP A 164 -25.81 3.34 20.44
CA ASP A 164 -25.94 4.81 20.46
C ASP A 164 -24.59 5.56 20.35
N VAL A 165 -23.54 5.02 20.97
CA VAL A 165 -22.19 5.61 20.91
C VAL A 165 -21.58 5.53 19.51
N TYR A 166 -21.80 4.42 18.79
CA TYR A 166 -21.39 4.26 17.41
C TYR A 166 -22.11 5.26 16.52
N GLU A 167 -23.44 5.33 16.61
CA GLU A 167 -24.28 6.24 15.83
C GLU A 167 -23.89 7.71 16.06
N ALA A 168 -23.70 8.10 17.33
CA ALA A 168 -23.28 9.45 17.69
C ALA A 168 -21.87 9.80 17.19
N ALA A 169 -20.96 8.83 17.14
CA ALA A 169 -19.64 9.02 16.56
C ALA A 169 -19.70 9.10 15.02
N MET A 170 -20.53 8.29 14.37
CA MET A 170 -20.77 8.34 12.92
C MET A 170 -21.39 9.68 12.49
N GLU A 171 -22.33 10.22 13.27
CA GLU A 171 -22.91 11.54 13.01
C GLU A 171 -21.85 12.65 12.98
N GLN A 172 -20.84 12.56 13.85
CA GLN A 172 -19.73 13.50 13.84
C GLN A 172 -18.85 13.34 12.60
N LEU A 173 -18.64 12.11 12.15
CA LEU A 173 -17.80 11.81 10.97
C LEU A 173 -18.46 12.25 9.65
N LYS A 174 -19.77 12.50 9.62
CA LYS A 174 -20.46 13.12 8.46
C LYS A 174 -19.92 14.51 8.12
N GLN A 175 -19.25 15.17 9.06
CA GLN A 175 -18.67 16.50 8.86
C GLN A 175 -17.28 16.47 8.22
N ILE A 176 -16.73 15.27 7.95
CA ILE A 176 -15.41 15.16 7.32
C ILE A 176 -15.41 15.81 5.95
N ASP A 177 -14.41 16.66 5.72
CA ASP A 177 -14.15 17.20 4.40
C ASP A 177 -13.63 16.06 3.52
N THR A 178 -14.53 15.52 2.71
CA THR A 178 -14.19 14.46 1.76
C THR A 178 -13.17 14.92 0.74
N GLN A 179 -13.00 16.22 0.46
CA GLN A 179 -11.99 16.69 -0.49
C GLN A 179 -10.59 16.81 0.13
N ALA A 180 -10.47 16.68 1.44
CA ALA A 180 -9.21 16.72 2.16
C ALA A 180 -8.75 15.31 2.59
N PRO A 181 -7.44 15.03 2.64
CA PRO A 181 -6.93 13.80 3.23
C PRO A 181 -7.40 13.64 4.68
N TYR A 182 -7.55 12.40 5.13
CA TYR A 182 -7.87 12.14 6.55
C TYR A 182 -6.83 12.72 7.50
N SER A 183 -5.56 12.83 7.08
CA SER A 183 -4.47 13.44 7.85
C SER A 183 -4.56 14.96 7.97
N SER A 184 -5.52 15.63 7.32
CA SER A 184 -5.69 17.09 7.45
C SER A 184 -6.07 17.45 8.90
N PRO A 185 -5.63 18.60 9.44
CA PRO A 185 -5.93 18.97 10.82
C PRO A 185 -7.43 18.99 11.15
N HIS A 186 -8.26 19.44 10.21
CA HIS A 186 -9.72 19.45 10.37
C HIS A 186 -10.29 18.03 10.49
N ASN A 187 -9.97 17.14 9.54
CA ASN A 187 -10.46 15.77 9.55
C ASN A 187 -9.90 14.98 10.75
N GLN A 188 -8.64 15.20 11.14
CA GLN A 188 -8.06 14.58 12.33
C GLN A 188 -8.79 14.97 13.62
N ASN A 189 -9.20 16.24 13.77
CA ASN A 189 -9.97 16.66 14.94
C ASN A 189 -11.33 15.95 15.01
N LEU A 190 -12.01 15.78 13.87
CA LEU A 190 -13.28 15.05 13.81
C LEU A 190 -13.10 13.56 14.11
N ILE A 191 -12.06 12.93 13.56
CA ILE A 191 -11.73 11.52 13.82
C ILE A 191 -11.37 11.31 15.29
N ASP A 192 -10.52 12.17 15.87
CA ASP A 192 -10.12 12.04 17.26
C ASP A 192 -11.30 12.23 18.21
N ALA A 193 -12.15 13.24 18.00
CA ALA A 193 -13.32 13.42 18.85
C ALA A 193 -14.33 12.25 18.72
N ALA A 194 -14.49 11.65 17.54
CA ALA A 194 -15.29 10.44 17.37
C ALA A 194 -14.67 9.25 18.11
N PHE A 195 -13.34 9.10 18.01
CA PHE A 195 -12.59 8.08 18.73
C PHE A 195 -12.70 8.24 20.25
N GLN A 196 -12.61 9.47 20.77
CA GLN A 196 -12.77 9.75 22.20
C GLN A 196 -14.14 9.32 22.72
N LYS A 197 -15.22 9.56 21.96
CA LYS A 197 -16.59 9.11 22.32
C LYS A 197 -16.65 7.60 22.49
N VAL A 198 -16.06 6.85 21.55
CA VAL A 198 -16.01 5.38 21.62
C VAL A 198 -15.13 4.92 22.78
N ARG A 199 -13.96 5.54 22.97
CA ARG A 199 -12.96 5.14 23.97
C ARG A 199 -13.47 5.21 25.40
N ILE A 200 -14.26 6.24 25.75
CA ILE A 200 -14.78 6.44 27.11
C ILE A 200 -16.13 5.75 27.35
N SER A 201 -16.63 5.01 26.37
CA SER A 201 -17.94 4.35 26.48
C SER A 201 -17.94 3.27 27.57
N ASN A 202 -19.10 3.09 28.21
CA ASN A 202 -19.28 2.04 29.20
C ASN A 202 -19.56 0.71 28.50
N PHE A 203 -18.49 0.00 28.13
CA PHE A 203 -18.57 -1.31 27.47
C PHE A 203 -19.29 -2.39 28.29
N GLU A 204 -19.45 -2.24 29.61
CA GLU A 204 -20.13 -3.24 30.45
C GLU A 204 -21.64 -3.30 30.21
N LYS A 205 -22.24 -2.20 29.71
CA LYS A 205 -23.68 -2.14 29.38
C LYS A 205 -24.00 -2.75 28.01
N LEU A 206 -22.98 -3.04 27.21
CA LEU A 206 -23.13 -3.52 25.85
C LEU A 206 -23.06 -5.04 25.79
N ASN A 207 -23.84 -5.64 24.89
CA ASN A 207 -23.73 -7.05 24.60
C ASN A 207 -22.42 -7.36 23.84
N ASP A 208 -22.06 -8.65 23.71
CA ASP A 208 -20.80 -9.04 23.06
C ASP A 208 -20.68 -8.53 21.61
N LYS A 209 -21.78 -8.53 20.85
CA LYS A 209 -21.76 -8.09 19.45
C LYS A 209 -21.54 -6.59 19.34
N GLU A 210 -22.23 -5.79 20.16
CA GLU A 210 -22.03 -4.33 20.24
C GLU A 210 -20.60 -3.99 20.66
N ARG A 211 -20.04 -4.72 21.62
CA ARG A 211 -18.63 -4.55 22.04
C ARG A 211 -17.67 -4.85 20.90
N ILE A 212 -17.89 -5.95 20.17
CA ILE A 212 -17.07 -6.31 19.01
C ILE A 212 -17.12 -5.22 17.93
N GLN A 213 -18.32 -4.68 17.65
CA GLN A 213 -18.49 -3.60 16.69
C GLN A 213 -17.73 -2.35 17.13
N LEU A 214 -17.89 -1.91 18.38
CA LEU A 214 -17.18 -0.73 18.90
C LEU A 214 -15.67 -0.92 18.97
N TYR A 215 -15.17 -2.11 19.35
CA TYR A 215 -13.72 -2.38 19.31
C TYR A 215 -13.19 -2.34 17.88
N THR A 216 -13.91 -2.91 16.92
CA THR A 216 -13.54 -2.86 15.50
C THR A 216 -13.53 -1.41 14.99
N PHE A 217 -14.56 -0.64 15.33
CA PHE A 217 -14.67 0.76 14.94
C PHE A 217 -13.57 1.63 15.58
N ALA A 218 -13.28 1.43 16.87
CA ALA A 218 -12.15 2.08 17.55
C ALA A 218 -10.82 1.76 16.86
N ALA A 219 -10.61 0.50 16.45
CA ALA A 219 -9.41 0.11 15.71
C ALA A 219 -9.29 0.82 14.36
N LEU A 220 -10.40 0.97 13.64
CA LEU A 220 -10.46 1.69 12.38
C LEU A 220 -10.14 3.18 12.60
N LEU A 221 -10.83 3.84 13.54
CA LEU A 221 -10.57 5.26 13.84
C LEU A 221 -9.13 5.49 14.28
N ALA A 222 -8.56 4.61 15.11
CA ALA A 222 -7.15 4.64 15.50
C ALA A 222 -6.21 4.53 14.29
N THR A 223 -6.56 3.70 13.30
CA THR A 223 -5.82 3.60 12.03
C THR A 223 -5.87 4.92 11.25
N LEU A 224 -7.04 5.56 11.18
CA LEU A 224 -7.24 6.82 10.44
C LEU A 224 -6.58 8.03 11.11
N LYS A 225 -6.39 8.00 12.44
CA LYS A 225 -5.56 8.98 13.17
C LYS A 225 -4.06 8.65 13.16
N ASN A 226 -3.65 7.60 12.44
CA ASN A 226 -2.26 7.13 12.34
C ASN A 226 -1.67 6.65 13.69
N ASP A 227 -2.50 6.21 14.63
CA ASP A 227 -2.08 5.57 15.88
C ASP A 227 -2.17 4.04 15.74
N TYR A 228 -1.15 3.45 15.12
CA TYR A 228 -1.15 2.03 14.79
C TYR A 228 -0.97 1.12 16.02
N VAL A 229 -0.38 1.64 17.10
CA VAL A 229 -0.29 0.87 18.37
C VAL A 229 -1.67 0.77 19.01
N GLU A 230 -2.40 1.88 19.08
CA GLU A 230 -3.77 1.90 19.57
C GLU A 230 -4.69 1.08 18.65
N ALA A 231 -4.54 1.21 17.32
CA ALA A 231 -5.30 0.45 16.34
C ALA A 231 -5.13 -1.07 16.50
N LYS A 232 -3.89 -1.55 16.63
CA LYS A 232 -3.60 -2.96 16.88
C LYS A 232 -4.25 -3.44 18.18
N THR A 233 -4.16 -2.64 19.24
CA THR A 233 -4.71 -2.99 20.56
C THR A 233 -6.23 -3.17 20.51
N TRP A 234 -6.95 -2.25 19.86
CA TRP A 234 -8.40 -2.38 19.69
C TRP A 234 -8.79 -3.53 18.77
N ALA A 235 -8.03 -3.73 17.69
CA ALA A 235 -8.25 -4.86 16.79
C ALA A 235 -8.06 -6.21 17.50
N ASP A 236 -7.05 -6.34 18.36
CA ASP A 236 -6.80 -7.56 19.14
C ASP A 236 -7.95 -7.86 20.11
N ARG A 237 -8.47 -6.83 20.79
CA ARG A 237 -9.66 -6.97 21.66
C ARG A 237 -10.88 -7.44 20.88
N ALA A 238 -11.14 -6.84 19.70
CA ALA A 238 -12.21 -7.25 18.81
C ALA A 238 -12.05 -8.72 18.37
N ILE A 239 -10.83 -9.11 17.97
CA ILE A 239 -10.50 -10.46 17.53
C ILE A 239 -10.70 -11.48 18.65
N GLY A 240 -10.22 -11.19 19.86
CA GLY A 240 -10.35 -12.05 21.03
C GLY A 240 -11.80 -12.30 21.39
N LEU A 241 -12.60 -11.24 21.49
CA LEU A 241 -14.02 -11.37 21.81
C LEU A 241 -14.80 -12.07 20.67
N ALA A 242 -14.51 -11.74 19.41
CA ALA A 242 -15.13 -12.40 18.26
C ALA A 242 -14.84 -13.89 18.17
N ARG A 243 -13.62 -14.33 18.55
CA ARG A 243 -13.27 -15.76 18.66
C ARG A 243 -14.12 -16.45 19.73
N ASN A 244 -14.30 -15.81 20.89
CA ASN A 244 -15.08 -16.38 22.00
C ASN A 244 -16.54 -16.61 21.62
N VAL A 245 -17.16 -15.65 20.93
CA VAL A 245 -18.56 -15.74 20.49
C VAL A 245 -18.74 -16.30 19.08
N ARG A 246 -17.65 -16.79 18.46
CA ARG A 246 -17.61 -17.47 17.15
C ARG A 246 -18.20 -16.65 15.99
N VAL A 247 -17.93 -15.35 15.94
CA VAL A 247 -18.28 -14.50 14.79
C VAL A 247 -17.06 -14.23 13.91
N LYS A 248 -17.31 -13.94 12.63
CA LYS A 248 -16.26 -13.48 11.70
C LYS A 248 -15.69 -12.14 12.14
N ARG A 249 -14.42 -11.90 11.78
CA ARG A 249 -13.58 -10.80 12.32
C ARG A 249 -12.56 -10.30 11.29
N THR A 250 -12.97 -10.21 10.04
CA THR A 250 -12.09 -9.91 8.90
C THR A 250 -11.55 -8.48 8.92
N LEU A 251 -12.40 -7.48 9.23
CA LEU A 251 -11.97 -6.08 9.32
C LEU A 251 -10.92 -5.86 10.43
N PRO A 252 -11.15 -6.26 11.70
CA PRO A 252 -10.12 -6.10 12.72
C PRO A 252 -8.91 -7.00 12.44
N ALA A 253 -9.06 -8.16 11.77
CA ALA A 253 -7.90 -8.95 11.34
C ALA A 253 -7.01 -8.21 10.34
N LEU A 254 -7.56 -7.50 9.35
CA LEU A 254 -6.76 -6.66 8.46
C LEU A 254 -6.09 -5.53 9.22
N ILE A 255 -6.83 -4.82 10.09
CA ILE A 255 -6.30 -3.70 10.86
C ILE A 255 -5.14 -4.18 11.75
N TYR A 256 -5.31 -5.32 12.42
CA TYR A 256 -4.26 -5.95 13.22
C TYR A 256 -3.03 -6.26 12.36
N ALA A 257 -3.24 -6.87 11.18
CA ALA A 257 -2.15 -7.23 10.30
C ALA A 257 -1.36 -6.01 9.82
N ALA A 258 -2.06 -5.01 9.27
CA ALA A 258 -1.44 -3.79 8.76
C ALA A 258 -0.76 -2.97 9.86
N SER A 259 -1.38 -2.89 11.05
CA SER A 259 -0.83 -2.11 12.17
C SER A 259 0.35 -2.80 12.85
N SER A 260 0.39 -4.13 12.86
CA SER A 260 1.54 -4.89 13.39
C SER A 260 2.82 -4.65 12.58
N LEU A 261 2.70 -4.26 11.31
CA LEU A 261 3.85 -3.89 10.49
C LEU A 261 4.59 -2.64 10.99
N TYR A 262 4.02 -1.86 11.93
CA TYR A 262 4.70 -0.71 12.55
C TYR A 262 5.51 -1.09 13.80
N GLU A 263 5.58 -2.37 14.16
CA GLU A 263 6.37 -2.80 15.30
C GLU A 263 7.80 -3.17 14.88
N PRO A 264 8.81 -2.85 15.71
CA PRO A 264 10.15 -3.35 15.49
C PRO A 264 10.18 -4.88 15.72
N GLY A 265 10.86 -5.61 14.83
CA GLY A 265 11.07 -7.06 15.00
C GLY A 265 9.84 -7.93 14.78
N ILE A 266 8.79 -7.43 14.14
CA ILE A 266 7.60 -8.21 13.81
C ILE A 266 7.93 -9.37 12.85
N ASP A 267 7.36 -10.54 13.11
CA ASP A 267 7.38 -11.66 12.16
C ASP A 267 6.28 -11.46 11.11
N ILE A 268 6.70 -10.96 9.93
CA ILE A 268 5.79 -10.62 8.83
C ILE A 268 5.07 -11.87 8.31
N SER A 269 5.73 -13.03 8.26
CA SER A 269 5.11 -14.28 7.79
C SER A 269 3.99 -14.72 8.72
N ILE A 270 4.21 -14.68 10.04
CA ILE A 270 3.18 -15.02 11.04
C ILE A 270 1.96 -14.10 10.89
N ILE A 271 2.19 -12.80 10.75
CA ILE A 271 1.09 -11.83 10.62
C ILE A 271 0.34 -12.02 9.29
N THR A 272 1.06 -12.24 8.21
CA THR A 272 0.49 -12.44 6.87
C THR A 272 -0.36 -13.71 6.83
N GLN A 273 0.16 -14.83 7.32
CA GLN A 273 -0.50 -16.13 7.24
C GLN A 273 -1.71 -16.25 8.18
N ASN A 274 -1.69 -15.58 9.35
CA ASN A 274 -2.73 -15.72 10.36
C ASN A 274 -3.83 -14.67 10.27
N TYR A 275 -3.48 -13.41 9.99
CA TYR A 275 -4.41 -12.29 10.09
C TYR A 275 -4.78 -11.74 8.72
N PHE A 276 -3.80 -11.42 7.87
CA PHE A 276 -4.08 -10.92 6.52
C PHE A 276 -4.79 -11.98 5.69
N ASN A 277 -4.25 -13.20 5.62
CA ASN A 277 -4.86 -14.32 4.92
C ASN A 277 -6.28 -14.63 5.41
N TYR A 278 -6.51 -14.60 6.73
CA TYR A 278 -7.85 -14.78 7.30
C TYR A 278 -8.81 -13.67 6.87
N ALA A 279 -8.37 -12.42 6.88
CA ALA A 279 -9.19 -11.28 6.47
C ALA A 279 -9.68 -11.43 5.02
N ILE A 280 -8.84 -11.99 4.14
CA ILE A 280 -9.17 -12.25 2.73
C ILE A 280 -10.09 -13.47 2.59
N LEU A 281 -9.68 -14.64 3.13
CA LEU A 281 -10.36 -15.91 2.85
C LEU A 281 -11.69 -16.11 3.59
N ALA A 282 -11.94 -15.35 4.66
CA ALA A 282 -13.22 -15.42 5.37
C ALA A 282 -14.34 -14.59 4.71
N GLU A 283 -14.00 -13.71 3.76
CA GLU A 283 -14.94 -13.01 2.88
C GLU A 283 -14.37 -12.97 1.44
N PRO A 284 -14.23 -14.12 0.76
CA PRO A 284 -13.43 -14.22 -0.45
C PRO A 284 -14.06 -13.55 -1.68
N ASP A 285 -15.37 -13.33 -1.67
CA ASP A 285 -16.10 -12.58 -2.70
C ASP A 285 -16.12 -11.06 -2.43
N ASN A 286 -15.48 -10.60 -1.35
CA ASN A 286 -15.53 -9.22 -0.93
C ASN A 286 -14.80 -8.31 -1.94
N PRO A 287 -15.47 -7.26 -2.44
CA PRO A 287 -14.87 -6.39 -3.44
C PRO A 287 -13.75 -5.48 -2.95
N ILE A 288 -13.60 -5.37 -1.65
CA ILE A 288 -12.55 -4.57 -1.02
C ILE A 288 -11.22 -5.31 -1.06
N ILE A 289 -11.19 -6.62 -1.36
CA ILE A 289 -9.95 -7.42 -1.39
C ILE A 289 -8.77 -6.72 -2.09
N PRO A 290 -8.93 -6.12 -3.29
CA PRO A 290 -7.82 -5.40 -3.93
C PRO A 290 -7.33 -4.19 -3.12
N LEU A 291 -8.23 -3.44 -2.47
CA LEU A 291 -7.86 -2.37 -1.53
C LEU A 291 -7.13 -2.94 -0.31
N MET A 292 -7.57 -4.07 0.23
CA MET A 292 -6.90 -4.74 1.36
C MET A 292 -5.46 -5.10 1.00
N PHE A 293 -5.24 -5.66 -0.20
CA PHE A 293 -3.91 -5.90 -0.74
C PHE A 293 -3.11 -4.61 -0.89
N ALA A 294 -3.68 -3.54 -1.45
CA ALA A 294 -2.98 -2.26 -1.60
C ALA A 294 -2.52 -1.69 -0.24
N VAL A 295 -3.43 -1.63 0.74
CA VAL A 295 -3.13 -1.16 2.10
C VAL A 295 -1.99 -1.96 2.71
N TYR A 296 -2.06 -3.30 2.64
CA TYR A 296 -1.06 -4.18 3.25
C TYR A 296 0.29 -4.12 2.50
N LEU A 297 0.27 -4.17 1.17
CA LEU A 297 1.45 -4.10 0.31
C LEU A 297 2.25 -2.82 0.54
N ASP A 298 1.60 -1.68 0.70
CA ASP A 298 2.28 -0.41 0.95
C ASP A 298 3.15 -0.46 2.22
N ARG A 299 2.64 -1.09 3.29
CA ARG A 299 3.39 -1.25 4.53
C ARG A 299 4.51 -2.27 4.38
N ILE A 300 4.26 -3.37 3.67
CA ILE A 300 5.31 -4.35 3.34
C ILE A 300 6.44 -3.68 2.55
N MET A 301 6.12 -2.85 1.55
CA MET A 301 7.12 -2.11 0.76
C MET A 301 7.96 -1.15 1.58
N TYR A 302 7.39 -0.52 2.60
CA TYR A 302 8.18 0.25 3.54
C TYR A 302 9.15 -0.63 4.33
N ARG A 303 8.69 -1.78 4.84
CA ARG A 303 9.54 -2.76 5.57
C ARG A 303 10.62 -3.39 4.69
N PHE A 304 10.53 -3.24 3.38
CA PHE A 304 11.59 -3.67 2.48
C PHE A 304 12.80 -2.71 2.52
N ASN A 305 12.60 -1.44 2.92
CA ASN A 305 13.67 -0.44 3.01
C ASN A 305 14.49 -0.56 4.29
N ASP A 306 13.87 -1.01 5.39
CA ASP A 306 14.58 -1.30 6.64
C ASP A 306 15.12 -2.74 6.70
N GLY A 307 14.88 -3.52 5.64
CA GLY A 307 15.36 -4.88 5.49
C GLY A 307 14.56 -5.93 6.25
N LEU A 308 13.49 -5.57 6.98
CA LEU A 308 12.64 -6.54 7.67
C LEU A 308 11.82 -7.38 6.69
N ALA A 309 11.29 -6.76 5.63
CA ALA A 309 10.65 -7.47 4.54
C ALA A 309 11.64 -7.91 3.45
N LYS A 310 11.38 -9.09 2.89
CA LYS A 310 12.16 -9.74 1.84
C LYS A 310 11.23 -10.29 0.74
N GLU A 311 11.82 -10.76 -0.34
CA GLU A 311 11.13 -11.22 -1.55
C GLU A 311 10.14 -12.35 -1.27
N HIS A 312 10.41 -13.20 -0.28
CA HIS A 312 9.50 -14.28 0.10
C HIS A 312 8.18 -13.76 0.72
N HIS A 313 8.14 -12.61 1.38
CA HIS A 313 6.88 -12.04 1.88
C HIS A 313 5.98 -11.59 0.73
N LEU A 314 6.53 -11.08 -0.38
CA LEU A 314 5.75 -10.83 -1.59
C LEU A 314 5.22 -12.13 -2.20
N ARG A 315 6.01 -13.21 -2.14
CA ARG A 315 5.59 -14.53 -2.61
C ARG A 315 4.40 -15.07 -1.82
N GLU A 316 4.38 -14.90 -0.50
CA GLU A 316 3.22 -15.26 0.33
C GLU A 316 1.96 -14.53 -0.12
N LEU A 317 2.06 -13.25 -0.47
CA LEU A 317 0.93 -12.47 -0.99
C LEU A 317 0.46 -12.96 -2.36
N VAL A 318 1.38 -13.38 -3.24
CA VAL A 318 1.02 -14.08 -4.49
C VAL A 318 0.25 -15.36 -4.18
N ASP A 319 0.72 -16.17 -3.22
CA ASP A 319 0.08 -17.42 -2.83
C ASP A 319 -1.33 -17.21 -2.27
N ILE A 320 -1.56 -16.12 -1.53
CA ILE A 320 -2.90 -15.73 -1.07
C ILE A 320 -3.74 -15.26 -2.26
N ALA A 321 -3.26 -14.30 -3.07
CA ALA A 321 -4.01 -13.72 -4.19
C ALA A 321 -4.39 -14.74 -5.27
N SER A 322 -3.64 -15.84 -5.39
CA SER A 322 -3.88 -16.90 -6.38
C SER A 322 -4.83 -17.98 -5.90
N ARG A 323 -5.41 -17.83 -4.70
CA ARG A 323 -6.42 -18.75 -4.16
C ARG A 323 -7.67 -18.70 -5.04
N LYS A 324 -8.19 -19.88 -5.39
CA LYS A 324 -9.38 -20.00 -6.26
C LYS A 324 -10.60 -19.34 -5.64
N GLU A 325 -10.66 -19.34 -4.32
CA GLU A 325 -11.69 -18.74 -3.49
C GLU A 325 -11.85 -17.24 -3.80
N ILE A 326 -10.76 -16.51 -4.09
CA ILE A 326 -10.78 -15.05 -4.33
C ILE A 326 -11.51 -14.68 -5.64
N GLY A 327 -11.65 -15.63 -6.56
CA GLY A 327 -12.42 -15.46 -7.79
C GLY A 327 -11.99 -14.23 -8.61
N LYS A 328 -12.94 -13.37 -8.94
CA LYS A 328 -12.72 -12.18 -9.80
C LYS A 328 -11.75 -11.16 -9.21
N GLN A 329 -11.56 -11.13 -7.89
CA GLN A 329 -10.67 -10.17 -7.24
C GLN A 329 -9.19 -10.56 -7.38
N ALA A 330 -8.90 -11.79 -7.81
CA ALA A 330 -7.56 -12.31 -7.97
C ALA A 330 -6.80 -11.52 -9.05
N THR A 331 -7.44 -11.20 -10.17
CA THR A 331 -6.84 -10.45 -11.28
C THR A 331 -6.26 -9.12 -10.81
N LEU A 332 -7.09 -8.27 -10.17
CA LEU A 332 -6.64 -6.96 -9.71
C LEU A 332 -5.59 -7.07 -8.59
N SER A 333 -5.74 -8.03 -7.67
CA SER A 333 -4.78 -8.27 -6.58
C SER A 333 -3.41 -8.69 -7.13
N LEU A 334 -3.37 -9.59 -8.12
CA LEU A 334 -2.13 -10.01 -8.78
C LEU A 334 -1.50 -8.88 -9.59
N ILE A 335 -2.29 -8.01 -10.24
CA ILE A 335 -1.78 -6.82 -10.91
C ILE A 335 -1.11 -5.87 -9.90
N LEU A 336 -1.74 -5.61 -8.75
CA LEU A 336 -1.15 -4.79 -7.70
C LEU A 336 0.17 -5.38 -7.20
N ILE A 337 0.22 -6.69 -6.95
CA ILE A 337 1.44 -7.39 -6.53
C ILE A 337 2.52 -7.31 -7.62
N ALA A 338 2.17 -7.52 -8.89
CA ALA A 338 3.10 -7.42 -10.01
C ALA A 338 3.73 -6.02 -10.10
N VAL A 339 2.95 -4.96 -9.94
CA VAL A 339 3.49 -3.59 -9.92
C VAL A 339 4.48 -3.39 -8.75
N ARG A 340 4.24 -3.99 -7.59
CA ARG A 340 5.19 -3.94 -6.46
C ARG A 340 6.48 -4.69 -6.76
N TYR A 341 6.41 -5.85 -7.41
CA TYR A 341 7.61 -6.55 -7.89
C TYR A 341 8.42 -5.68 -8.86
N PHE A 342 7.78 -5.08 -9.87
CA PHE A 342 8.45 -4.19 -10.81
C PHE A 342 9.04 -2.94 -10.13
N THR A 343 8.35 -2.40 -9.11
CA THR A 343 8.88 -1.29 -8.31
C THR A 343 10.17 -1.67 -7.61
N ARG A 344 10.22 -2.85 -6.98
CA ARG A 344 11.44 -3.34 -6.33
C ARG A 344 12.54 -3.66 -7.35
N LEU A 345 12.22 -4.30 -8.48
CA LEU A 345 13.18 -4.53 -9.57
C LEU A 345 13.84 -3.22 -10.01
N LYS A 346 13.04 -2.16 -10.18
CA LYS A 346 13.56 -0.85 -10.59
C LYS A 346 14.50 -0.24 -9.56
N LEU A 347 14.15 -0.34 -8.28
CA LEU A 347 14.97 0.19 -7.20
C LEU A 347 16.31 -0.55 -7.09
N GLU A 348 16.32 -1.88 -7.19
CA GLU A 348 17.57 -2.65 -7.19
C GLU A 348 18.41 -2.36 -8.45
N GLN A 349 17.79 -2.25 -9.63
CA GLN A 349 18.45 -1.84 -10.87
C GLN A 349 19.14 -0.46 -10.71
N GLN A 350 18.47 0.50 -10.09
CA GLN A 350 19.00 1.83 -9.84
C GLN A 350 20.09 1.84 -8.77
N ALA A 351 19.95 1.04 -7.71
CA ALA A 351 20.98 0.87 -6.69
C ALA A 351 22.28 0.36 -7.32
N ILE A 352 22.21 -0.72 -8.11
CA ILE A 352 23.35 -1.28 -8.82
C ILE A 352 23.95 -0.25 -9.78
N SER A 353 23.10 0.40 -10.59
CA SER A 353 23.59 1.31 -11.62
C SER A 353 24.26 2.56 -11.04
N SER A 354 23.63 3.18 -10.03
CA SER A 354 24.13 4.43 -9.41
C SER A 354 25.40 4.21 -8.59
N LEU A 355 25.48 3.12 -7.82
CA LEU A 355 26.63 2.83 -6.97
C LEU A 355 27.82 2.32 -7.78
N SER A 356 27.60 1.51 -8.82
CA SER A 356 28.70 0.97 -9.64
C SER A 356 29.34 2.04 -10.54
N THR A 357 28.59 3.07 -10.93
CA THR A 357 29.06 4.14 -11.83
C THR A 357 29.36 5.46 -11.12
N THR A 358 29.27 5.48 -9.79
CA THR A 358 29.50 6.70 -9.03
C THR A 358 30.89 7.27 -9.26
N GLN A 359 30.96 8.59 -9.43
CA GLN A 359 32.22 9.33 -9.54
C GLN A 359 32.74 9.76 -8.16
N ASN A 360 31.95 9.57 -7.10
CA ASN A 360 32.38 9.85 -5.74
C ASN A 360 33.33 8.75 -5.27
N MET A 361 34.62 9.06 -5.19
CA MET A 361 35.66 8.09 -4.83
C MET A 361 35.51 7.55 -3.40
N THR A 362 34.96 8.33 -2.46
CA THR A 362 34.66 7.83 -1.10
C THR A 362 33.63 6.70 -1.15
N VAL A 363 32.59 6.85 -1.97
CA VAL A 363 31.58 5.79 -2.16
C VAL A 363 32.18 4.65 -2.98
N LYS A 364 32.82 4.95 -4.11
CA LYS A 364 33.34 3.94 -5.04
C LYS A 364 34.41 3.04 -4.42
N ASN A 365 35.26 3.58 -3.55
CA ASN A 365 36.35 2.85 -2.92
C ASN A 365 35.89 2.08 -1.67
N SER A 366 34.69 2.33 -1.16
CA SER A 366 34.19 1.66 0.05
C SER A 366 33.85 0.20 -0.22
N PRO A 367 34.38 -0.78 0.54
CA PRO A 367 33.98 -2.18 0.44
C PRO A 367 32.48 -2.41 0.71
N LYS A 368 31.86 -1.51 1.49
CA LYS A 368 30.42 -1.53 1.76
C LYS A 368 29.63 -1.35 0.46
N THR A 369 30.09 -0.49 -0.45
CA THR A 369 29.45 -0.26 -1.74
C THR A 369 29.40 -1.53 -2.58
N LEU A 370 30.52 -2.27 -2.67
CA LEU A 370 30.54 -3.54 -3.42
C LEU A 370 29.62 -4.58 -2.78
N THR A 371 29.63 -4.69 -1.45
CA THR A 371 28.72 -5.59 -0.71
C THR A 371 27.26 -5.27 -1.02
N THR A 372 26.88 -4.00 -0.91
CA THR A 372 25.53 -3.52 -1.21
C THR A 372 25.12 -3.80 -2.65
N VAL A 373 26.00 -3.54 -3.62
CA VAL A 373 25.70 -3.79 -5.04
C VAL A 373 25.51 -5.28 -5.32
N LYS A 374 26.32 -6.15 -4.70
CA LYS A 374 26.16 -7.62 -4.79
C LYS A 374 24.84 -8.09 -4.16
N ASP A 375 24.49 -7.55 -2.99
CA ASP A 375 23.22 -7.85 -2.32
C ASP A 375 22.02 -7.41 -3.16
N SER A 376 22.07 -6.21 -3.75
CA SER A 376 21.06 -5.71 -4.67
C SER A 376 20.92 -6.58 -5.92
N LEU A 377 22.02 -7.05 -6.50
CA LEU A 377 22.00 -7.96 -7.65
C LEU A 377 21.37 -9.31 -7.29
N ALA A 378 21.68 -9.85 -6.12
CA ALA A 378 21.06 -11.08 -5.62
C ALA A 378 19.55 -10.91 -5.38
N SER A 379 19.15 -9.77 -4.79
CA SER A 379 17.75 -9.38 -4.61
C SER A 379 17.02 -9.26 -5.95
N TYR A 380 17.63 -8.58 -6.93
CA TYR A 380 17.11 -8.42 -8.28
C TYR A 380 16.80 -9.78 -8.94
N GLY A 381 17.73 -10.74 -8.84
CA GLY A 381 17.51 -12.11 -9.36
C GLY A 381 16.32 -12.83 -8.70
N LYS A 382 16.17 -12.71 -7.37
CA LYS A 382 15.03 -13.30 -6.65
C LYS A 382 13.70 -12.61 -7.01
N LEU A 383 13.73 -11.30 -7.20
CA LEU A 383 12.58 -10.52 -7.63
C LEU A 383 12.14 -10.92 -9.04
N LEU A 384 13.06 -11.16 -9.98
CA LEU A 384 12.71 -11.67 -11.33
C LEU A 384 11.93 -12.99 -11.24
N ILE A 385 12.40 -13.94 -10.42
CA ILE A 385 11.70 -15.22 -10.21
C ILE A 385 10.29 -14.98 -9.65
N GLY A 386 10.15 -14.08 -8.67
CA GLY A 386 8.86 -13.71 -8.10
C GLY A 386 7.93 -13.02 -9.11
N THR A 387 8.48 -12.13 -9.95
CA THR A 387 7.75 -11.48 -11.04
C THR A 387 7.24 -12.50 -12.06
N ASN A 388 8.09 -13.43 -12.49
CA ASN A 388 7.66 -14.50 -13.41
C ASN A 388 6.47 -15.28 -12.83
N ARG A 389 6.56 -15.67 -11.55
CA ARG A 389 5.49 -16.42 -10.87
C ARG A 389 4.17 -15.65 -10.79
N VAL A 390 4.19 -14.35 -10.46
CA VAL A 390 2.94 -13.56 -10.40
C VAL A 390 2.32 -13.40 -11.79
N LEU A 391 3.12 -13.30 -12.85
CA LEU A 391 2.63 -13.21 -14.23
C LEU A 391 2.10 -14.54 -14.76
N GLU A 392 2.72 -15.67 -14.41
CA GLU A 392 2.19 -17.01 -14.67
C GLU A 392 0.82 -17.18 -14.00
N ASN A 393 0.71 -16.82 -12.71
CA ASN A 393 -0.56 -16.90 -11.99
C ASN A 393 -1.61 -15.97 -12.61
N LEU A 394 -1.25 -14.73 -12.95
CA LEU A 394 -2.17 -13.77 -13.59
C LEU A 394 -2.67 -14.30 -14.95
N THR A 395 -1.78 -14.82 -15.79
CA THR A 395 -2.16 -15.34 -17.13
C THR A 395 -2.88 -16.68 -17.09
N SER A 396 -2.79 -17.42 -15.98
CA SER A 396 -3.57 -18.64 -15.77
C SER A 396 -5.06 -18.39 -15.45
N LEU A 397 -5.41 -17.15 -15.07
CA LEU A 397 -6.79 -16.77 -14.79
C LEU A 397 -7.61 -16.66 -16.09
N PRO A 398 -8.94 -16.85 -16.01
CA PRO A 398 -9.84 -16.60 -17.14
C PRO A 398 -9.98 -15.09 -17.38
N LEU A 399 -8.99 -14.50 -18.05
CA LEU A 399 -8.90 -13.06 -18.29
C LEU A 399 -9.81 -12.56 -19.42
N GLU A 400 -10.39 -11.38 -19.24
CA GLU A 400 -11.06 -10.64 -20.31
C GLU A 400 -10.06 -10.12 -21.35
N LYS A 401 -10.54 -9.64 -22.50
CA LYS A 401 -9.66 -9.19 -23.59
C LYS A 401 -8.72 -8.07 -23.16
N GLU A 402 -9.22 -7.10 -22.40
CA GLU A 402 -8.42 -5.98 -21.88
C GLU A 402 -7.36 -6.45 -20.88
N ASP A 403 -7.75 -7.33 -19.95
CA ASP A 403 -6.85 -7.92 -18.96
C ASP A 403 -5.72 -8.73 -19.61
N LYS A 404 -6.03 -9.48 -20.67
CA LYS A 404 -5.02 -10.22 -21.46
C LYS A 404 -3.99 -9.29 -22.08
N GLN A 405 -4.44 -8.15 -22.62
CA GLN A 405 -3.53 -7.15 -23.18
C GLN A 405 -2.63 -6.57 -22.08
N LYS A 406 -3.18 -6.29 -20.89
CA LYS A 406 -2.39 -5.80 -19.75
C LYS A 406 -1.39 -6.83 -19.23
N ALA A 407 -1.79 -8.09 -19.12
CA ALA A 407 -0.88 -9.16 -18.77
C ALA A 407 0.27 -9.29 -19.80
N GLN A 408 -0.01 -9.11 -21.09
CA GLN A 408 1.02 -9.09 -22.13
C GLN A 408 1.97 -7.89 -22.02
N GLU A 409 1.45 -6.70 -21.69
CA GLU A 409 2.29 -5.51 -21.40
C GLU A 409 3.27 -5.81 -20.26
N PHE A 410 2.82 -6.48 -19.19
CA PHE A 410 3.68 -6.89 -18.09
C PHE A 410 4.71 -7.96 -18.49
N TRP A 411 4.36 -8.93 -19.35
CA TRP A 411 5.34 -9.91 -19.87
C TRP A 411 6.43 -9.26 -20.73
N ASN A 412 6.05 -8.27 -21.54
CA ASN A 412 7.00 -7.50 -22.33
C ASN A 412 7.95 -6.71 -21.41
N LEU A 413 7.41 -6.09 -20.36
CA LEU A 413 8.18 -5.38 -19.35
C LEU A 413 9.12 -6.33 -18.58
N TYR A 414 8.62 -7.49 -18.13
CA TYR A 414 9.41 -8.53 -17.47
C TYR A 414 10.61 -8.94 -18.33
N SER A 415 10.39 -9.22 -19.61
CA SER A 415 11.43 -9.64 -20.55
C SER A 415 12.54 -8.58 -20.68
N GLN A 416 12.21 -7.29 -20.52
CA GLN A 416 13.19 -6.21 -20.54
C GLN A 416 14.06 -6.22 -19.27
N TYR A 417 13.45 -6.33 -18.08
CA TYR A 417 14.19 -6.47 -16.81
C TYR A 417 15.05 -7.75 -16.79
N GLU A 418 14.54 -8.86 -17.30
CA GLU A 418 15.28 -10.13 -17.37
C GLU A 418 16.54 -9.99 -18.24
N ARG A 419 16.42 -9.41 -19.44
CA ARG A 419 17.58 -9.15 -20.32
C ARG A 419 18.59 -8.19 -19.72
N ASP A 420 18.12 -7.20 -18.96
CA ASP A 420 18.99 -6.20 -18.31
C ASP A 420 19.92 -6.79 -17.26
N LYS A 421 19.57 -7.96 -16.71
CA LYS A 421 20.38 -8.63 -15.69
C LYS A 421 21.84 -8.79 -16.12
N THR A 422 22.08 -9.16 -17.38
CA THR A 422 23.44 -9.30 -17.93
C THR A 422 24.24 -7.99 -17.87
N ARG A 423 23.59 -6.85 -18.15
CA ARG A 423 24.22 -5.53 -18.02
C ARG A 423 24.55 -5.23 -16.56
N LEU A 424 23.61 -5.50 -15.65
CA LEU A 424 23.81 -5.30 -14.21
C LEU A 424 24.95 -6.17 -13.66
N ASP A 425 25.00 -7.46 -14.03
CA ASP A 425 26.09 -8.38 -13.68
C ASP A 425 27.46 -7.79 -14.11
N GLY A 426 27.54 -7.25 -15.33
CA GLY A 426 28.74 -6.59 -15.84
C GLY A 426 29.16 -5.37 -14.99
N MET A 427 28.21 -4.53 -14.59
CA MET A 427 28.50 -3.35 -13.75
C MET A 427 29.04 -3.74 -12.37
N VAL A 428 28.51 -4.80 -11.77
CA VAL A 428 28.99 -5.32 -10.49
C VAL A 428 30.42 -5.86 -10.63
N ALA A 429 30.68 -6.63 -11.70
CA ALA A 429 32.00 -7.16 -11.99
C ALA A 429 33.04 -6.05 -12.23
N ASP A 430 32.66 -4.98 -12.93
CA ASP A 430 33.54 -3.82 -13.16
C ASP A 430 33.92 -3.11 -11.85
N LEU A 431 32.95 -2.91 -10.94
CA LEU A 431 33.20 -2.34 -9.62
C LEU A 431 34.11 -3.24 -8.78
N GLU A 432 33.87 -4.55 -8.80
CA GLU A 432 34.69 -5.54 -8.10
C GLU A 432 36.14 -5.53 -8.60
N ASN A 433 36.34 -5.58 -9.93
CA ASN A 433 37.66 -5.51 -10.56
C ASN A 433 38.38 -4.22 -10.19
N TYR A 434 37.65 -3.09 -10.19
CA TYR A 434 38.19 -1.80 -9.75
C TYR A 434 38.68 -1.86 -8.29
N GLN A 435 37.86 -2.34 -7.35
CA GLN A 435 38.23 -2.40 -5.93
C GLN A 435 39.38 -3.39 -5.67
N ASN A 436 39.39 -4.55 -6.36
CA ASN A 436 40.50 -5.50 -6.29
C ASN A 436 41.82 -4.89 -6.78
N SER A 437 41.76 -4.02 -7.79
CA SER A 437 42.94 -3.30 -8.30
C SER A 437 43.51 -2.25 -7.33
N LEU A 438 42.69 -1.76 -6.37
CA LEU A 438 43.17 -0.87 -5.31
C LEU A 438 43.96 -1.66 -4.26
N GLN A 439 43.45 -2.83 -3.86
CA GLN A 439 44.11 -3.71 -2.90
C GLN A 439 45.47 -4.19 -3.41
N SER A 440 45.57 -4.56 -4.69
CA SER A 440 46.83 -4.98 -5.29
C SER A 440 47.89 -3.88 -5.38
N LYS A 441 47.48 -2.61 -5.33
CA LYS A 441 48.37 -1.43 -5.29
C LYS A 441 48.81 -1.02 -3.88
N GLY A 442 48.46 -1.80 -2.85
CA GLY A 442 48.85 -1.51 -1.47
C GLY A 442 48.07 -0.36 -0.83
N TYR A 443 46.92 0.04 -1.40
CA TYR A 443 46.01 0.92 -0.69
C TYR A 443 45.29 0.13 0.39
N ASP A 444 45.68 0.34 1.64
CA ASP A 444 45.02 -0.27 2.78
C ASP A 444 43.62 0.34 2.94
N THR A 445 42.60 -0.45 2.59
CA THR A 445 41.19 -0.04 2.68
C THR A 445 40.63 -0.17 4.10
N THR A 446 41.40 -0.74 5.05
CA THR A 446 40.94 -0.86 6.44
C THR A 446 40.90 0.47 7.19
N ASP A 447 41.72 1.46 6.82
CA ASP A 447 41.82 2.75 7.52
C ASP A 447 40.56 3.64 7.34
N MET A 448 39.69 3.32 6.38
CA MET A 448 38.42 4.05 6.17
C MET A 448 37.23 3.48 6.96
N THR A 449 37.40 2.36 7.66
CA THR A 449 36.30 1.73 8.42
C THR A 449 36.08 2.31 9.82
N GLN A 450 36.99 3.15 10.33
CA GLN A 450 36.91 3.69 11.70
C GLN A 450 36.58 5.19 11.82
N SER A 451 36.41 5.94 10.74
CA SER A 451 36.07 7.36 10.88
C SER A 451 34.58 7.56 11.14
N ASN A 452 34.20 7.74 12.41
CA ASN A 452 32.91 8.28 12.86
C ASN A 452 32.75 9.77 12.45
N TYR A 453 32.93 10.11 11.17
CA TYR A 453 32.50 11.42 10.68
C TYR A 453 31.00 11.33 10.39
N PRO A 454 30.16 12.16 11.04
CA PRO A 454 28.81 12.37 10.55
C PRO A 454 28.95 12.97 9.15
N LEU A 455 28.78 12.12 8.14
CA LEU A 455 28.92 12.47 6.74
C LEU A 455 27.78 13.42 6.37
N PHE A 456 28.01 14.72 6.55
CA PHE A 456 27.11 15.82 6.22
C PHE A 456 26.98 15.95 4.69
N ILE A 457 26.34 14.98 4.03
CA ILE A 457 25.86 15.09 2.64
C ILE A 457 24.40 15.55 2.64
N GLY A 458 24.13 16.61 3.39
CA GLY A 458 22.87 17.37 3.31
C GLY A 458 22.99 18.61 2.40
N GLY A 459 24.22 19.03 2.05
CA GLY A 459 24.46 20.34 1.41
C GLY A 459 24.36 20.37 -0.12
N THR A 460 24.72 19.28 -0.82
CA THR A 460 24.81 19.30 -2.29
C THR A 460 23.47 19.07 -3.01
N LEU A 461 22.47 18.51 -2.33
CA LEU A 461 21.11 18.33 -2.85
C LEU A 461 20.27 19.63 -2.83
N LEU A 462 20.67 20.63 -2.03
CA LEU A 462 19.98 21.93 -1.99
C LEU A 462 20.46 22.88 -3.11
N LEU A 463 21.68 22.69 -3.63
CA LEU A 463 22.20 23.54 -4.70
C LEU A 463 21.65 23.18 -6.09
N SER A 464 21.39 21.91 -6.38
CA SER A 464 20.82 21.49 -7.67
C SER A 464 19.33 21.88 -7.81
N VAL A 465 18.57 21.90 -6.71
CA VAL A 465 17.19 22.41 -6.69
C VAL A 465 17.15 23.94 -6.81
N LEU A 466 18.12 24.66 -6.21
CA LEU A 466 18.21 26.12 -6.35
C LEU A 466 18.69 26.58 -7.73
N VAL A 467 19.53 25.81 -8.43
CA VAL A 467 19.94 26.15 -9.81
C VAL A 467 18.77 25.99 -10.81
N VAL A 468 17.87 25.01 -10.60
CA VAL A 468 16.66 24.86 -11.42
C VAL A 468 15.61 25.94 -11.11
N LEU A 469 15.52 26.42 -9.87
CA LEU A 469 14.61 27.52 -9.51
C LEU A 469 15.17 28.92 -9.83
N GLY A 470 16.50 29.10 -9.79
CA GLY A 470 17.18 30.37 -10.08
C GLY A 470 17.21 30.74 -11.58
N LEU A 471 17.24 29.75 -12.48
CA LEU A 471 17.19 29.99 -13.92
C LEU A 471 15.80 30.42 -14.43
N ARG A 472 14.77 30.39 -13.58
CA ARG A 472 13.40 30.80 -13.94
C ARG A 472 13.14 32.31 -13.76
N LYS A 473 14.10 33.07 -13.21
CA LYS A 473 13.98 34.52 -13.00
C LYS A 473 14.61 35.37 -14.11
N PHE A 474 15.21 34.74 -15.11
CA PHE A 474 15.74 35.38 -16.31
C PHE A 474 15.24 34.64 -17.56
N ARG A 475 13.94 34.75 -17.85
CA ARG A 475 13.38 34.62 -19.19
C ARG A 475 11.98 35.21 -19.25
#